data_AF-A0A842SCU6-F1
#
_entry.id   AF-A0A842SCU6-F1
#
_cell.length_a   1.000
_cell.length_b   1.000
_cell.length_c   1.000
_cell.angle_alpha   90.00
_cell.angle_beta   90.00
_cell.angle_gamma   90.00
#
_symmetry.space_group_name_H-M   'P 1'
#
loop_
_entity.id
_entity.type
_entity.pdbx_description
1 polymer ?
#
loop_
_entity_poly.entity_id
_entity_poly.type
_entity_poly.pdbx_seq_one_letter_code
_entity_poly.pdbx_strand_id
1 'polypeptide(L)'
;MSKLWYREIGFYNNPFSIKPASFHDELIAYDLDYIYSKIDNGQMIFIDGTYGSGKTTILKNIINRYRGDKKVIYYNYNLAKKDFNIKNLIKGSNSFINKIMGIKPHNIILLLDEIKKLKKNNAKQTLKYYHKGIIKSVIFVNNDYYEVDFPEEIEDLLDGNVIRTAKLSEKEAIALIRRRIGNIKILSDEIIKKIFARSEKNPRKLLENCEDICRHAIEEEMEDVVTQDHIKEVIGREEKKKKEKFKNEKKIKKKKESQKKKQQSKKETKKTISAKTKKNKVPEYNIVFYNE
;
A
#
# COMPACT_ATOMS: atom_id res chain seq x y z
N MET A 1 -20.05 17.78 -23.31
CA MET A 1 -19.08 17.03 -22.49
C MET A 1 -18.32 18.06 -21.68
N SER A 2 -18.24 17.94 -20.35
CA SER A 2 -17.34 18.81 -19.59
C SER A 2 -15.91 18.57 -20.08
N LYS A 3 -15.20 19.65 -20.39
CA LYS A 3 -13.76 19.56 -20.65
C LYS A 3 -13.09 19.16 -19.33
N LEU A 4 -11.99 18.42 -19.43
CA LEU A 4 -11.21 18.01 -18.26
C LEU A 4 -10.46 19.24 -17.72
N TRP A 5 -10.59 19.58 -16.44
CA TRP A 5 -9.99 20.79 -15.84
C TRP A 5 -8.52 21.03 -16.23
N TYR A 6 -7.69 19.99 -16.20
CA TYR A 6 -6.26 20.13 -16.46
C TYR A 6 -5.95 20.45 -17.93
N ARG A 7 -6.86 20.14 -18.86
CA ARG A 7 -6.73 20.54 -20.27
C ARG A 7 -7.05 22.02 -20.46
N GLU A 8 -7.90 22.60 -19.61
CA GLU A 8 -8.24 24.03 -19.69
C GLU A 8 -7.03 24.90 -19.34
N ILE A 9 -6.18 24.42 -18.44
CA ILE A 9 -4.92 25.08 -18.06
C ILE A 9 -3.70 24.56 -18.86
N GLY A 10 -3.92 23.84 -19.96
CA GLY A 10 -2.87 23.52 -20.94
C GLY A 10 -2.12 22.19 -20.74
N PHE A 11 -2.54 21.31 -19.82
CA PHE A 11 -1.91 20.00 -19.68
C PHE A 11 -2.57 18.92 -20.56
N TYR A 12 -1.74 18.06 -21.15
CA TYR A 12 -2.23 16.87 -21.87
C TYR A 12 -2.71 15.75 -20.92
N ASN A 13 -2.00 15.58 -19.80
CA ASN A 13 -2.28 14.61 -18.74
C ASN A 13 -2.45 15.34 -17.41
N ASN A 14 -3.21 14.79 -16.47
CA ASN A 14 -3.32 15.36 -15.12
C ASN A 14 -1.93 15.44 -14.44
N PRO A 15 -1.41 16.65 -14.13
CA PRO A 15 -0.08 16.84 -13.54
C PRO A 15 0.03 16.25 -12.13
N PHE A 16 -1.08 16.10 -11.42
CA PHE A 16 -1.13 15.59 -10.05
C PHE A 16 -1.43 14.09 -9.98
N SER A 17 -1.41 13.38 -11.11
CA SER A 17 -1.65 11.94 -11.08
C SER A 17 -0.65 11.22 -10.17
N ILE A 18 -1.18 10.46 -9.22
CA ILE A 18 -0.40 9.57 -8.35
C ILE A 18 0.11 8.32 -9.09
N LYS A 19 -0.33 8.11 -10.33
CA LYS A 19 0.10 6.98 -11.15
C LYS A 19 1.56 7.21 -11.55
N PRO A 20 2.50 6.33 -11.15
CA PRO A 20 3.90 6.62 -11.39
C PRO A 20 4.30 6.55 -12.87
N ALA A 21 3.42 6.02 -13.75
CA ALA A 21 3.68 5.93 -15.19
C ALA A 21 3.85 7.30 -15.87
N SER A 22 3.30 8.35 -15.25
CA SER A 22 3.23 9.67 -15.85
C SER A 22 4.46 10.54 -15.53
N PHE A 23 5.25 10.21 -14.51
CA PHE A 23 6.28 11.11 -13.93
C PHE A 23 7.47 10.32 -13.36
N HIS A 24 8.16 9.54 -14.20
CA HIS A 24 9.14 8.56 -13.75
C HIS A 24 10.40 9.13 -13.09
N ASP A 25 10.77 10.37 -13.42
CA ASP A 25 12.07 10.97 -13.05
C ASP A 25 11.98 11.98 -11.88
N GLU A 26 10.83 12.07 -11.22
CA GLU A 26 10.54 13.13 -10.23
C GLU A 26 10.69 12.66 -8.76
N LEU A 27 11.66 11.79 -8.46
CA LEU A 27 11.98 11.52 -7.06
C LEU A 27 12.66 12.73 -6.43
N ILE A 28 12.16 13.12 -5.27
CA ILE A 28 12.73 14.15 -4.40
C ILE A 28 12.93 13.48 -3.03
N ALA A 29 13.99 13.89 -2.32
CA ALA A 29 14.34 13.44 -0.97
C ALA A 29 15.02 12.06 -0.85
N TYR A 30 15.32 11.37 -1.94
CA TYR A 30 15.95 10.04 -1.89
C TYR A 30 17.27 9.99 -2.66
N ASP A 31 18.31 9.50 -1.99
CA ASP A 31 19.59 9.18 -2.60
C ASP A 31 19.48 7.85 -3.35
N LEU A 32 19.05 7.94 -4.62
CA LEU A 32 18.95 6.78 -5.50
C LEU A 32 20.32 6.19 -5.82
N ASP A 33 21.38 6.99 -5.86
CA ASP A 33 22.73 6.53 -6.16
C ASP A 33 23.26 5.63 -5.04
N TYR A 34 22.98 5.99 -3.79
CA TYR A 34 23.22 5.10 -2.66
C TYR A 34 22.49 3.76 -2.82
N ILE A 35 21.19 3.78 -3.13
CA ILE A 35 20.40 2.55 -3.37
C ILE A 35 20.99 1.72 -4.51
N TYR A 36 21.36 2.37 -5.62
CA TYR A 36 21.93 1.70 -6.78
C TYR A 36 23.28 1.08 -6.44
N SER A 37 24.16 1.78 -5.72
CA SER A 37 25.45 1.24 -5.28
C SER A 37 25.29 -0.02 -4.43
N LYS A 38 24.30 -0.04 -3.53
CA LYS A 38 23.99 -1.19 -2.68
C LYS A 38 23.52 -2.39 -3.51
N ILE A 39 22.65 -2.16 -4.49
CA ILE A 39 22.18 -3.19 -5.44
C ILE A 39 23.34 -3.72 -6.29
N ASP A 40 24.21 -2.81 -6.77
CA ASP A 40 25.35 -3.14 -7.61
C ASP A 40 26.40 -3.96 -6.86
N ASN A 41 26.57 -3.72 -5.56
CA ASN A 41 27.39 -4.51 -4.64
C ASN A 41 26.71 -5.80 -4.17
N GLY A 42 25.50 -6.10 -4.66
CA GLY A 42 24.78 -7.32 -4.34
C GLY A 42 24.27 -7.37 -2.89
N GLN A 43 24.02 -6.23 -2.25
CA GLN A 43 23.55 -6.21 -0.86
C GLN A 43 22.03 -6.42 -0.78
N MET A 44 21.55 -6.91 0.37
CA MET A 44 20.12 -6.88 0.71
C MET A 44 19.77 -5.50 1.27
N ILE A 45 18.61 -4.98 0.92
CA ILE A 45 18.14 -3.65 1.34
C ILE A 45 16.71 -3.78 1.85
N PHE A 46 16.38 -3.04 2.89
CA PHE A 46 15.00 -2.83 3.30
C PHE A 46 14.58 -1.38 3.11
N ILE A 47 13.51 -1.11 2.37
CA ILE A 47 12.91 0.21 2.24
C ILE A 47 11.72 0.27 3.20
N ASP A 48 11.93 1.00 4.30
CA ASP A 48 10.95 1.22 5.36
C ASP A 48 10.25 2.56 5.16
N GLY A 49 8.95 2.65 5.40
CA GLY A 49 8.25 3.90 5.23
C GLY A 49 6.74 3.83 5.18
N THR A 50 6.06 4.86 5.64
CA THR A 50 4.57 4.87 5.65
C THR A 50 3.95 4.80 4.25
N TYR A 51 2.66 4.47 4.18
CA TYR A 51 1.89 4.49 2.93
C TYR A 51 1.94 5.87 2.26
N GLY A 52 2.20 5.91 0.96
CA GLY A 52 2.28 7.17 0.20
C GLY A 52 3.60 7.95 0.33
N SER A 53 4.60 7.40 1.03
CA SER A 53 5.92 8.04 1.15
C SER A 53 6.76 8.01 -0.13
N GLY A 54 6.46 7.12 -1.09
CA GLY A 54 7.20 7.04 -2.36
C GLY A 54 7.96 5.73 -2.58
N LYS A 55 7.81 4.74 -1.69
CA LYS A 55 8.45 3.41 -1.83
C LYS A 55 8.25 2.77 -3.22
N THR A 56 7.02 2.78 -3.73
CA THR A 56 6.71 2.24 -5.07
C THR A 56 7.40 3.04 -6.19
N THR A 57 7.60 4.35 -6.00
CA THR A 57 8.34 5.19 -6.95
C THR A 57 9.82 4.81 -6.96
N ILE A 58 10.43 4.55 -5.80
CA ILE A 58 11.80 4.03 -5.67
C ILE A 58 11.91 2.68 -6.40
N LEU A 59 11.00 1.74 -6.13
CA LEU A 59 10.98 0.42 -6.80
C LEU A 59 10.89 0.54 -8.32
N LYS A 60 10.07 1.47 -8.84
CA LYS A 60 9.97 1.69 -10.29
C LYS A 60 11.24 2.27 -10.89
N ASN A 61 11.94 3.13 -10.15
CA ASN A 61 13.24 3.64 -10.58
C ASN A 61 14.29 2.52 -10.63
N ILE A 62 14.28 1.61 -9.66
CA ILE A 62 15.10 0.39 -9.71
C ILE A 62 14.74 -0.47 -10.92
N ILE A 63 13.45 -0.74 -11.15
CA ILE A 63 12.99 -1.50 -12.32
C ILE A 63 13.45 -0.83 -13.62
N ASN A 64 13.25 0.48 -13.77
CA ASN A 64 13.63 1.21 -14.97
C ASN A 64 15.14 1.17 -15.24
N ARG A 65 15.96 1.27 -14.19
CA ARG A 65 17.43 1.17 -14.31
C ARG A 65 17.89 -0.23 -14.74
N TYR A 66 17.33 -1.28 -14.15
CA TYR A 66 17.85 -2.65 -14.31
C TYR A 66 17.04 -3.55 -15.28
N ARG A 67 15.90 -3.08 -15.83
CA ARG A 67 15.04 -3.89 -16.72
C ARG A 67 15.71 -4.35 -18.01
N GLY A 68 16.71 -3.62 -18.51
CA GLY A 68 17.38 -3.90 -19.78
C GLY A 68 18.00 -5.31 -19.85
N ASP A 69 18.48 -5.80 -18.71
CA ASP A 69 19.15 -7.10 -18.61
C ASP A 69 18.21 -8.27 -18.33
N LYS A 70 16.89 -8.03 -18.20
CA LYS A 70 15.89 -9.02 -17.74
C LYS A 70 16.25 -9.69 -16.40
N LYS A 71 17.02 -9.00 -15.56
CA LYS A 71 17.45 -9.50 -14.25
C LYS A 71 16.52 -9.10 -13.11
N VAL A 72 15.48 -8.30 -13.35
CA VAL A 72 14.61 -7.79 -12.28
C VAL A 72 13.34 -8.63 -12.16
N ILE A 73 13.08 -9.15 -10.97
CA ILE A 73 11.81 -9.79 -10.60
C ILE A 73 11.11 -8.88 -9.61
N TYR A 74 9.90 -8.42 -9.94
CA TYR A 74 9.04 -7.67 -9.03
C TYR A 74 7.86 -8.52 -8.57
N TYR A 75 7.63 -8.55 -7.26
CA TYR A 75 6.52 -9.26 -6.64
C TYR A 75 5.87 -8.41 -5.55
N ASN A 76 4.57 -8.14 -5.67
CA ASN A 76 3.79 -7.45 -4.64
C ASN A 76 2.87 -8.46 -3.94
N TYR A 77 3.00 -8.56 -2.62
CA TYR A 77 2.28 -9.54 -1.79
C TYR A 77 0.79 -9.27 -1.62
N ASN A 78 0.32 -8.03 -1.77
CA ASN A 78 -1.11 -7.73 -1.67
C ASN A 78 -1.86 -7.95 -2.99
N LEU A 79 -1.18 -7.84 -4.14
CA LEU A 79 -1.80 -8.02 -5.46
C LEU A 79 -1.76 -9.47 -5.94
N ALA A 80 -0.82 -10.28 -5.46
CA ALA A 80 -0.66 -11.65 -5.92
C ALA A 80 -1.78 -12.57 -5.41
N LYS A 81 -2.45 -13.27 -6.33
CA LYS A 81 -3.45 -14.30 -6.00
C LYS A 81 -2.85 -15.65 -5.59
N LYS A 82 -1.60 -15.90 -5.97
CA LYS A 82 -0.89 -17.15 -5.71
C LYS A 82 0.04 -16.99 -4.52
N ASP A 83 0.28 -18.08 -3.80
CA ASP A 83 1.31 -18.11 -2.78
C ASP A 83 2.68 -17.80 -3.38
N PHE A 84 3.47 -17.01 -2.65
CA PHE A 84 4.84 -16.69 -3.05
C PHE A 84 5.67 -17.97 -3.14
N ASN A 85 6.29 -18.18 -4.29
CA ASN A 85 7.19 -19.30 -4.55
C ASN A 85 8.38 -18.80 -5.38
N ILE A 86 9.50 -18.56 -4.70
CA ILE A 86 10.71 -17.99 -5.32
C ILE A 86 11.26 -18.86 -6.46
N LYS A 87 11.14 -20.20 -6.36
CA LYS A 87 11.57 -21.12 -7.41
C LYS A 87 10.80 -20.89 -8.70
N ASN A 88 9.48 -20.66 -8.59
CA ASN A 88 8.64 -20.37 -9.76
C ASN A 88 8.92 -18.99 -10.34
N LEU A 89 9.19 -17.99 -9.50
CA LEU A 89 9.57 -16.65 -9.96
C LEU A 89 10.89 -16.67 -10.74
N ILE A 90 11.93 -17.32 -10.20
CA ILE A 90 13.23 -17.48 -10.86
C ILE A 90 13.06 -18.24 -12.18
N LYS A 91 12.35 -19.36 -12.19
CA LYS A 91 12.08 -20.13 -13.43
C LYS A 91 11.30 -19.33 -14.47
N GLY A 92 10.37 -18.48 -14.02
CA GLY A 92 9.54 -17.62 -14.87
C GLY A 92 10.32 -16.47 -15.50
N SER A 93 11.37 -15.99 -14.83
CA SER A 93 12.22 -14.90 -15.33
C SER A 93 13.10 -15.30 -16.53
N ASN A 94 13.32 -16.60 -16.76
CA ASN A 94 14.08 -17.06 -17.91
C ASN A 94 13.34 -16.77 -19.21
N SER A 95 13.95 -15.92 -20.05
CA SER A 95 13.56 -15.75 -21.45
C SER A 95 13.56 -17.11 -22.16
N PHE A 96 12.65 -17.29 -23.11
CA PHE A 96 12.50 -18.53 -23.89
C PHE A 96 13.84 -19.04 -24.45
N ILE A 97 14.74 -18.14 -24.86
CA ILE A 97 16.08 -18.45 -25.37
C ILE A 97 16.96 -19.15 -24.33
N ASN A 98 16.95 -18.68 -23.07
CA ASN A 98 17.77 -19.26 -21.99
C ASN A 98 17.29 -20.66 -21.59
N LYS A 99 16.00 -20.96 -21.79
CA LYS A 99 15.46 -22.30 -21.54
C LYS A 99 16.00 -23.32 -22.54
N ILE A 100 16.21 -22.92 -23.79
CA ILE A 100 16.73 -23.80 -24.85
C ILE A 100 18.23 -24.05 -24.64
N MET A 101 18.99 -23.04 -24.24
CA MET A 101 20.44 -23.17 -24.01
C MET A 101 20.82 -23.76 -22.65
N GLY A 102 19.85 -24.06 -21.77
CA GLY A 102 20.12 -24.60 -20.43
C GLY A 102 20.85 -23.64 -19.48
N ILE A 103 21.01 -22.37 -19.86
CA ILE A 103 21.73 -21.38 -19.06
C ILE A 103 20.88 -21.01 -17.84
N LYS A 104 21.42 -21.26 -16.65
CA LYS A 104 20.77 -20.90 -15.39
C LYS A 104 20.78 -19.39 -15.22
N PRO A 105 19.69 -18.78 -14.74
CA PRO A 105 19.70 -17.35 -14.46
C PRO A 105 20.64 -17.08 -13.29
N HIS A 106 21.43 -16.02 -13.44
CA HIS A 106 22.33 -15.48 -12.43
C HIS A 106 22.12 -13.98 -12.32
N ASN A 107 22.57 -13.41 -11.21
CA ASN A 107 22.54 -11.98 -10.96
C ASN A 107 21.14 -11.35 -10.96
N ILE A 108 20.13 -12.08 -10.48
CA ILE A 108 18.76 -11.56 -10.35
C ILE A 108 18.69 -10.48 -9.27
N ILE A 109 17.97 -9.40 -9.53
CA ILE A 109 17.53 -8.42 -8.54
C ILE A 109 16.07 -8.73 -8.18
N LEU A 110 15.82 -9.09 -6.93
CA LEU A 110 14.49 -9.44 -6.44
C LEU A 110 13.88 -8.27 -5.66
N LEU A 111 12.75 -7.76 -6.12
CA LEU A 111 11.99 -6.69 -5.48
C LEU A 111 10.72 -7.27 -4.86
N LEU A 112 10.61 -7.23 -3.54
CA LEU A 112 9.47 -7.74 -2.78
C LEU A 112 8.74 -6.58 -2.10
N ASP A 113 7.53 -6.29 -2.55
CA ASP A 113 6.70 -5.19 -2.06
C ASP A 113 5.57 -5.68 -1.14
N GLU A 114 5.28 -4.89 -0.11
CA GLU A 114 4.26 -5.12 0.92
C GLU A 114 4.42 -6.48 1.65
N ILE A 115 5.66 -6.79 2.05
CA ILE A 115 6.07 -8.12 2.52
C ILE A 115 5.56 -8.52 3.91
N LYS A 116 4.60 -7.82 4.51
CA LYS A 116 4.02 -8.15 5.81
C LYS A 116 3.53 -9.61 5.93
N LYS A 117 3.18 -10.24 4.80
CA LYS A 117 2.73 -11.64 4.72
C LYS A 117 3.84 -12.63 4.33
N LEU A 118 5.10 -12.20 4.29
CA LEU A 118 6.24 -13.05 3.98
C LEU A 118 6.42 -14.09 5.10
N LYS A 119 6.21 -15.36 4.77
CA LYS A 119 6.45 -16.47 5.70
C LYS A 119 7.96 -16.68 5.87
N LYS A 120 8.40 -17.02 7.08
CA LYS A 120 9.81 -17.32 7.41
C LYS A 120 10.46 -18.35 6.47
N ASN A 121 9.75 -19.42 6.12
CA ASN A 121 10.23 -20.43 5.15
C ASN A 121 10.53 -19.85 3.76
N ASN A 122 9.72 -18.88 3.31
CA ASN A 122 9.94 -18.23 2.03
C ASN A 122 11.15 -17.29 2.09
N ALA A 123 11.34 -16.59 3.21
CA ALA A 123 12.54 -15.77 3.45
C ALA A 123 13.81 -16.63 3.44
N LYS A 124 13.81 -17.77 4.14
CA LYS A 124 14.93 -18.74 4.11
C LYS A 124 15.22 -19.27 2.70
N GLN A 125 14.18 -19.53 1.90
CA GLN A 125 14.40 -19.94 0.51
C GLN A 125 15.02 -18.82 -0.32
N THR A 126 14.58 -17.57 -0.17
CA THR A 126 15.20 -16.41 -0.82
C THR A 126 16.68 -16.30 -0.45
N LEU A 127 17.01 -16.39 0.84
CA LEU A 127 18.38 -16.39 1.34
C LEU A 127 19.23 -17.50 0.72
N LYS A 128 18.68 -18.71 0.58
CA LYS A 128 19.36 -19.83 -0.09
C LYS A 128 19.69 -19.53 -1.56
N TYR A 129 18.83 -18.83 -2.29
CA TYR A 129 19.12 -18.43 -3.68
C TYR A 129 20.11 -17.27 -3.77
N TYR A 130 20.11 -16.39 -2.77
CA TYR A 130 21.09 -15.32 -2.62
C TYR A 130 22.51 -15.88 -2.40
N HIS A 131 22.71 -16.76 -1.41
CA HIS A 131 24.03 -17.38 -1.17
C HIS A 131 24.56 -18.22 -2.34
N LYS A 132 23.66 -18.73 -3.19
CA LYS A 132 24.05 -19.46 -4.40
C LYS A 132 24.48 -18.56 -5.57
N GLY A 133 24.42 -17.23 -5.42
CA GLY A 133 24.71 -16.27 -6.49
C GLY A 133 23.64 -16.21 -7.60
N ILE A 134 22.49 -16.87 -7.40
CA ILE A 134 21.38 -16.82 -8.37
C ILE A 134 20.67 -15.47 -8.26
N ILE A 135 20.40 -15.05 -7.02
CA ILE A 135 19.93 -13.69 -6.71
C ILE A 135 21.15 -12.87 -6.29
N LYS A 136 21.45 -11.81 -7.04
CA LYS A 136 22.51 -10.85 -6.69
C LYS A 136 22.07 -9.94 -5.55
N SER A 137 20.85 -9.41 -5.57
CA SER A 137 20.38 -8.46 -4.56
C SER A 137 18.88 -8.65 -4.28
N VAL A 138 18.48 -8.37 -3.05
CA VAL A 138 17.08 -8.45 -2.60
C VAL A 138 16.69 -7.11 -1.99
N ILE A 139 15.58 -6.54 -2.47
CA ILE A 139 15.01 -5.30 -1.94
C ILE A 139 13.66 -5.68 -1.32
N PHE A 140 13.59 -5.55 -0.01
CA PHE A 140 12.39 -5.72 0.80
C PHE A 140 11.71 -4.37 0.99
N VAL A 141 10.38 -4.31 0.88
CA VAL A 141 9.62 -3.08 1.09
C VAL A 141 8.40 -3.34 1.95
N ASN A 142 8.26 -2.58 3.04
CA ASN A 142 7.08 -2.61 3.90
C ASN A 142 6.80 -1.24 4.52
N ASN A 143 5.73 -1.15 5.33
CA ASN A 143 5.42 0.08 6.07
C ASN A 143 6.25 0.27 7.34
N ASP A 144 6.66 -0.85 7.94
CA ASP A 144 7.45 -0.92 9.15
C ASP A 144 8.38 -2.14 9.03
N TYR A 145 9.67 -1.92 9.32
CA TYR A 145 10.69 -2.97 9.38
C TYR A 145 10.34 -4.06 10.40
N TYR A 146 9.92 -3.66 11.59
CA TYR A 146 9.71 -4.58 12.72
C TYR A 146 8.42 -5.43 12.61
N GLU A 147 7.58 -5.16 11.61
CA GLU A 147 6.39 -5.97 11.33
C GLU A 147 6.69 -7.27 10.57
N VAL A 148 7.94 -7.49 10.15
CA VAL A 148 8.34 -8.65 9.33
C VAL A 148 9.20 -9.59 10.16
N ASP A 149 8.76 -10.84 10.32
CA ASP A 149 9.54 -11.91 11.00
C ASP A 149 10.58 -12.48 10.03
N PHE A 150 11.75 -11.86 10.01
CA PHE A 150 12.90 -12.35 9.27
C PHE A 150 13.62 -13.48 10.03
N PRO A 151 14.30 -14.40 9.31
CA PRO A 151 15.40 -15.18 9.88
C PRO A 151 16.54 -14.24 10.31
N GLU A 152 17.21 -14.58 11.40
CA GLU A 152 18.35 -13.82 11.97
C GLU A 152 19.42 -13.53 10.91
N GLU A 153 19.70 -14.50 10.04
CA GLU A 153 20.70 -14.35 8.97
C GLU A 153 20.33 -13.29 7.93
N ILE A 154 19.03 -12.99 7.75
CA ILE A 154 18.59 -11.86 6.91
C ILE A 154 18.69 -10.55 7.70
N GLU A 155 18.39 -10.55 8.99
CA GLU A 155 18.52 -9.36 9.84
C GLU A 155 19.97 -8.87 9.87
N ASP A 156 20.94 -9.79 10.01
CA ASP A 156 22.37 -9.49 9.94
C ASP A 156 22.78 -8.85 8.60
N LEU A 157 22.21 -9.33 7.48
CA LEU A 157 22.46 -8.77 6.14
C LEU A 157 21.78 -7.41 5.93
N LEU A 158 20.72 -7.13 6.67
CA LEU A 158 19.98 -5.87 6.64
C LEU A 158 20.54 -4.84 7.62
N ASP A 159 21.41 -5.22 8.54
CA ASP A 159 22.05 -4.28 9.46
C ASP A 159 22.84 -3.22 8.69
N GLY A 160 22.58 -1.94 8.99
CA GLY A 160 23.08 -0.80 8.21
C GLY A 160 22.50 -0.62 6.80
N ASN A 161 21.60 -1.51 6.34
CA ASN A 161 20.99 -1.49 5.00
C ASN A 161 19.45 -1.22 5.03
N VAL A 162 18.96 -0.66 6.13
CA VAL A 162 17.57 -0.21 6.25
C VAL A 162 17.46 1.26 5.84
N ILE A 163 16.79 1.51 4.72
CA ILE A 163 16.57 2.84 4.14
C ILE A 163 15.16 3.29 4.53
N ARG A 164 15.09 4.25 5.46
CA ARG A 164 13.84 4.81 5.94
C ARG A 164 13.42 5.97 5.06
N THR A 165 12.18 5.96 4.57
CA THR A 165 11.69 7.07 3.77
C THR A 165 11.44 8.30 4.64
N ALA A 166 12.05 9.42 4.25
CA ALA A 166 11.87 10.68 4.94
C ALA A 166 10.50 11.28 4.63
N LYS A 167 9.96 12.02 5.59
CA LYS A 167 8.86 12.96 5.29
C LYS A 167 9.43 14.11 4.47
N LEU A 168 8.67 14.58 3.49
CA LEU A 168 9.09 15.75 2.72
C LEU A 168 9.21 16.98 3.63
N SER A 169 10.17 17.82 3.33
CA SER A 169 10.22 19.21 3.77
C SER A 169 9.30 20.08 2.90
N GLU A 170 9.00 21.30 3.37
CA GLU A 170 8.20 22.25 2.59
C GLU A 170 8.86 22.61 1.27
N LYS A 171 10.19 22.79 1.25
CA LYS A 171 10.96 23.08 0.04
C LYS A 171 10.84 21.95 -0.97
N GLU A 172 10.94 20.71 -0.52
CA GLU A 172 10.80 19.52 -1.36
C GLU A 172 9.36 19.34 -1.87
N ALA A 173 8.36 19.67 -1.05
CA ALA A 173 6.96 19.68 -1.47
C ALA A 173 6.70 20.71 -2.59
N ILE A 174 7.24 21.92 -2.45
CA ILE A 174 7.17 22.95 -3.52
C ILE A 174 7.88 22.45 -4.77
N ALA A 175 9.10 21.94 -4.64
CA ALA A 175 9.86 21.39 -5.77
C ALA A 175 9.10 20.26 -6.47
N LEU A 176 8.43 19.38 -5.73
CA LEU A 176 7.61 18.29 -6.28
C LEU A 176 6.48 18.84 -7.16
N ILE A 177 5.74 19.82 -6.65
CA ILE A 177 4.64 20.42 -7.39
C ILE A 177 5.15 21.21 -8.60
N ARG A 178 6.21 22.01 -8.44
CA ARG A 178 6.80 22.82 -9.51
C ARG A 178 7.39 21.99 -10.64
N ARG A 179 7.98 20.82 -10.35
CA ARG A 179 8.42 19.89 -11.42
C ARG A 179 7.25 19.42 -12.28
N ARG A 180 6.06 19.26 -11.71
CA ARG A 180 4.86 18.77 -12.40
C ARG A 180 4.12 19.82 -13.20
N ILE A 181 4.00 21.02 -12.64
CA ILE A 181 3.21 22.10 -13.27
C ILE A 181 4.06 23.17 -13.96
N GLY A 182 5.39 23.09 -13.84
CA GLY A 182 6.31 24.12 -14.32
C GLY A 182 6.04 25.47 -13.68
N ASN A 183 6.00 26.50 -14.53
CA ASN A 183 5.85 27.90 -14.11
C ASN A 183 4.39 28.39 -14.09
N ILE A 184 3.42 27.50 -14.25
CA ILE A 184 2.00 27.87 -14.23
C ILE A 184 1.62 28.38 -12.84
N LYS A 185 0.97 29.54 -12.80
CA LYS A 185 0.66 30.28 -11.57
C LYS A 185 -0.65 29.85 -10.88
N ILE A 186 -1.23 28.73 -11.29
CA ILE A 186 -2.46 28.17 -10.69
C ILE A 186 -2.31 27.93 -9.17
N LEU A 187 -1.14 27.47 -8.73
CA LEU A 187 -0.80 27.29 -7.34
C LEU A 187 0.37 28.21 -7.02
N SER A 188 0.23 29.09 -6.02
CA SER A 188 1.37 29.82 -5.45
C SER A 188 2.13 28.91 -4.47
N ASP A 189 3.40 29.23 -4.18
CA ASP A 189 4.19 28.45 -3.23
C ASP A 189 3.58 28.44 -1.82
N GLU A 190 2.96 29.56 -1.41
CA GLU A 190 2.24 29.66 -0.14
C GLU A 190 0.98 28.76 -0.10
N ILE A 191 0.29 28.62 -1.23
CA ILE A 191 -0.84 27.69 -1.36
C ILE A 191 -0.32 26.26 -1.26
N ILE A 192 0.77 25.92 -1.95
CA ILE A 192 1.37 24.57 -1.90
C ILE A 192 1.78 24.21 -0.48
N LYS A 193 2.44 25.10 0.27
CA LYS A 193 2.82 24.87 1.67
C LYS A 193 1.60 24.55 2.54
N LYS A 194 0.49 25.27 2.34
CA LYS A 194 -0.73 25.06 3.14
C LYS A 194 -1.43 23.76 2.80
N ILE A 195 -1.51 23.41 1.51
CA ILE A 195 -2.00 22.09 1.08
C ILE A 195 -1.11 21.00 1.72
N PHE A 196 0.21 21.16 1.65
CA PHE A 196 1.17 20.20 2.20
C PHE A 196 1.05 20.00 3.71
N ALA A 197 0.85 21.09 4.46
CA ALA A 197 0.60 21.02 5.90
C ALA A 197 -0.67 20.21 6.22
N ARG A 198 -1.73 20.35 5.41
CA ARG A 198 -2.97 19.57 5.53
C ARG A 198 -2.84 18.13 5.05
N SER A 199 -1.86 17.86 4.19
CA SER A 199 -1.54 16.52 3.69
C SER A 199 -0.68 15.70 4.66
N GLU A 200 -0.49 16.14 5.91
CA GLU A 200 0.32 15.44 6.93
C GLU A 200 1.77 15.15 6.49
N LYS A 201 2.32 16.03 5.63
CA LYS A 201 3.63 15.86 4.99
C LYS A 201 3.76 14.60 4.11
N ASN A 202 2.63 14.03 3.66
CA ASN A 202 2.60 12.85 2.81
C ASN A 202 2.57 13.24 1.31
N PRO A 203 3.53 12.81 0.48
CA PRO A 203 3.59 13.16 -0.94
C PRO A 203 2.32 12.78 -1.72
N ARG A 204 1.79 11.58 -1.46
CA ARG A 204 0.59 11.11 -2.15
C ARG A 204 -0.64 11.96 -1.80
N LYS A 205 -0.87 12.22 -0.51
CA LYS A 205 -1.96 13.09 -0.07
C LYS A 205 -1.79 14.53 -0.58
N LEU A 206 -0.56 15.01 -0.74
CA LEU A 206 -0.29 16.33 -1.33
C LEU A 206 -0.79 16.38 -2.77
N LEU A 207 -0.42 15.40 -3.59
CA LEU A 207 -0.85 15.32 -4.99
C LEU A 207 -2.38 15.17 -5.12
N GLU A 208 -2.99 14.28 -4.32
CA GLU A 208 -4.44 14.08 -4.30
C GLU A 208 -5.17 15.40 -3.92
N ASN A 209 -4.71 16.09 -2.87
CA ASN A 209 -5.31 17.38 -2.48
C ASN A 209 -5.10 18.47 -3.55
N CYS A 210 -3.93 18.54 -4.19
CA CYS A 210 -3.68 19.47 -5.29
C CYS A 210 -4.64 19.23 -6.46
N GLU A 211 -4.86 17.97 -6.84
CA GLU A 211 -5.84 17.59 -7.87
C GLU A 211 -7.24 18.05 -7.51
N ASP A 212 -7.71 17.70 -6.30
CA ASP A 212 -9.07 18.00 -5.88
C ASP A 212 -9.33 19.51 -5.79
N ILE A 213 -8.36 20.26 -5.28
CA ILE A 213 -8.46 21.72 -5.13
C ILE A 213 -8.41 22.43 -6.49
N CYS A 214 -7.51 22.04 -7.40
CA CYS A 214 -7.43 22.67 -8.72
C CYS A 214 -8.69 22.37 -9.55
N ARG A 215 -9.17 21.13 -9.49
CA ARG A 215 -10.43 20.75 -10.14
C ARG A 215 -11.61 21.58 -9.64
N HIS A 216 -11.71 21.77 -8.32
CA HIS A 216 -12.76 22.59 -7.72
C HIS A 216 -12.70 24.05 -8.21
N ALA A 217 -11.53 24.68 -8.14
CA ALA A 217 -11.33 26.06 -8.58
C ALA A 217 -11.71 26.27 -10.06
N ILE A 218 -11.30 25.36 -10.94
CA ILE A 218 -11.51 25.50 -12.38
C ILE A 218 -12.93 25.10 -12.80
N GLU A 219 -13.43 23.93 -12.35
CA GLU A 219 -14.71 23.40 -12.84
C GLU A 219 -15.92 24.00 -12.11
N GLU A 220 -15.81 24.31 -10.81
CA GLU A 220 -16.94 24.82 -10.02
C GLU A 220 -16.97 26.36 -9.97
N GLU A 221 -15.81 27.01 -9.87
CA GLU A 221 -15.71 28.47 -9.65
C GLU A 221 -15.21 29.25 -10.88
N MET A 222 -14.76 28.55 -11.94
CA MET A 222 -14.19 29.14 -13.16
C MET A 222 -13.00 30.08 -12.88
N GLU A 223 -12.20 29.76 -11.86
CA GLU A 223 -11.01 30.52 -11.48
C GLU A 223 -9.71 29.91 -12.04
N ASP A 224 -8.81 30.76 -12.53
CA ASP A 224 -7.49 30.36 -13.03
C ASP A 224 -6.44 30.22 -11.92
N VAL A 225 -6.76 30.65 -10.69
CA VAL A 225 -5.83 30.69 -9.55
C VAL A 225 -6.50 30.10 -8.31
N VAL A 226 -5.77 29.24 -7.61
CA VAL A 226 -6.26 28.64 -6.36
C VAL A 226 -6.08 29.60 -5.20
N THR A 227 -7.17 29.87 -4.47
CA THR A 227 -7.20 30.72 -3.28
C THR A 227 -7.22 29.90 -1.98
N GLN A 228 -7.20 30.58 -0.83
CA GLN A 228 -7.34 29.93 0.48
C GLN A 228 -8.70 29.32 0.71
N ASP A 229 -9.74 29.90 0.11
CA ASP A 229 -11.10 29.49 0.37
C ASP A 229 -11.42 28.17 -0.32
N HIS A 230 -10.88 27.94 -1.53
CA HIS A 230 -10.91 26.62 -2.18
C HIS A 230 -10.31 25.51 -1.30
N ILE A 231 -9.19 25.80 -0.61
CA ILE A 231 -8.56 24.82 0.31
C ILE A 231 -9.52 24.48 1.46
N LYS A 232 -10.10 25.52 2.10
CA LYS A 232 -11.02 25.33 3.23
C LYS A 232 -12.26 24.56 2.82
N GLU A 233 -12.77 24.84 1.63
CA GLU A 233 -13.96 24.20 1.08
C GLU A 233 -13.71 22.72 0.79
N VAL A 234 -12.72 22.40 -0.04
CA VAL A 234 -12.45 21.02 -0.46
C VAL A 234 -12.03 20.16 0.73
N ILE A 235 -11.06 20.62 1.53
CA ILE A 235 -10.57 19.85 2.68
C ILE A 235 -11.62 19.80 3.80
N GLY A 236 -12.38 20.90 4.00
CA GLY A 236 -13.47 20.94 4.98
C GLY A 236 -14.62 19.99 4.63
N ARG A 237 -14.98 19.86 3.34
CA ARG A 237 -15.94 18.88 2.82
C ARG A 237 -15.46 17.45 3.14
N GLU A 238 -14.18 17.14 2.93
CA GLU A 238 -13.61 15.82 3.26
C GLU A 238 -13.64 15.51 4.76
N GLU A 239 -13.23 16.46 5.60
CA GLU A 239 -13.21 16.29 7.05
C GLU A 239 -14.62 16.04 7.59
N LYS A 240 -15.62 16.75 7.07
CA LYS A 240 -17.04 16.53 7.40
C LYS A 240 -17.48 15.12 6.99
N LYS A 241 -17.19 14.69 5.75
CA LYS A 241 -17.50 13.33 5.26
C LYS A 241 -16.84 12.24 6.10
N LYS A 242 -15.57 12.41 6.49
CA LYS A 242 -14.83 11.47 7.37
C LYS A 242 -15.49 11.39 8.76
N LYS A 243 -15.85 12.54 9.35
CA LYS A 243 -16.56 12.60 10.66
C LYS A 243 -17.94 11.93 10.59
N GLU A 244 -18.70 12.13 9.52
CA GLU A 244 -20.00 11.48 9.32
C GLU A 244 -19.89 9.96 9.14
N LYS A 245 -18.96 9.51 8.30
CA LYS A 245 -18.69 8.07 8.10
C LYS A 245 -18.32 7.39 9.42
N PHE A 246 -17.44 8.01 10.21
CA PHE A 246 -17.06 7.50 11.53
C PHE A 246 -18.24 7.44 12.53
N LYS A 247 -19.09 8.47 12.54
CA LYS A 247 -20.34 8.47 13.34
C LYS A 247 -21.27 7.32 12.91
N ASN A 248 -21.41 7.09 11.61
CA ASN A 248 -22.24 6.01 11.07
C ASN A 248 -21.67 4.62 11.39
N GLU A 249 -20.36 4.40 11.26
CA GLU A 249 -19.70 3.14 11.63
C GLU A 249 -19.86 2.83 13.13
N LYS A 250 -19.73 3.84 14.01
CA LYS A 250 -20.00 3.69 15.45
C LYS A 250 -21.46 3.30 15.73
N LYS A 251 -22.44 3.92 15.03
CA LYS A 251 -23.86 3.55 15.15
C LYS A 251 -24.11 2.10 14.70
N ILE A 252 -23.50 1.66 13.59
CA ILE A 252 -23.63 0.29 13.08
C ILE A 252 -23.02 -0.72 14.06
N LYS A 253 -21.83 -0.45 14.63
CA LYS A 253 -21.19 -1.32 15.64
C LYS A 253 -22.08 -1.46 16.88
N LYS A 254 -22.60 -0.36 17.43
CA LYS A 254 -23.53 -0.37 18.58
C LYS A 254 -24.83 -1.15 18.28
N LYS A 255 -25.39 -1.01 17.07
CA LYS A 255 -26.58 -1.78 16.64
C LYS A 255 -26.29 -3.28 16.53
N LYS A 256 -25.11 -3.68 16.02
CA LYS A 256 -24.69 -5.09 15.95
C LYS A 256 -24.46 -5.69 17.35
N GLU A 257 -23.84 -4.95 18.27
CA GLU A 257 -23.62 -5.40 19.66
C GLU A 257 -24.93 -5.56 20.42
N SER A 258 -25.85 -4.60 20.34
CA SER A 258 -27.17 -4.70 20.96
C SER A 258 -28.00 -5.88 20.39
N GLN A 259 -27.92 -6.14 19.08
CA GLN A 259 -28.55 -7.31 18.47
C GLN A 259 -27.92 -8.63 18.96
N LYS A 260 -26.60 -8.72 19.08
CA LYS A 260 -25.91 -9.88 19.67
C LYS A 260 -26.36 -10.14 21.11
N LYS A 261 -26.44 -9.09 21.95
CA LYS A 261 -26.94 -9.19 23.33
C LYS A 261 -28.40 -9.69 23.39
N LYS A 262 -29.29 -9.17 22.54
CA LYS A 262 -30.69 -9.64 22.44
C LYS A 262 -30.81 -11.09 21.96
N GLN A 263 -29.91 -11.55 21.07
CA GLN A 263 -29.90 -12.94 20.63
C GLN A 263 -29.38 -13.89 21.72
N GLN A 264 -28.38 -13.46 22.50
CA GLN A 264 -27.88 -14.22 23.65
C GLN A 264 -28.96 -14.36 24.73
N SER A 265 -29.65 -13.28 25.10
CA SER A 265 -30.73 -13.36 26.09
C SER A 265 -31.88 -14.26 25.63
N LYS A 266 -32.30 -14.19 24.37
CA LYS A 266 -33.31 -15.11 23.81
C LYS A 266 -32.86 -16.58 23.85
N LYS A 267 -31.57 -16.87 23.63
CA LYS A 267 -31.03 -18.24 23.72
C LYS A 267 -31.03 -18.74 25.17
N GLU A 268 -30.71 -17.88 26.14
CA GLU A 268 -30.77 -18.20 27.57
C GLU A 268 -32.22 -18.47 28.02
N THR A 269 -33.18 -17.61 27.65
CA THR A 269 -34.59 -17.84 27.99
C THR A 269 -35.13 -19.15 27.41
N LYS A 270 -34.79 -19.49 26.15
CA LYS A 270 -35.17 -20.77 25.54
C LYS A 270 -34.58 -21.98 26.28
N LYS A 271 -33.31 -21.89 26.71
CA LYS A 271 -32.68 -22.94 27.54
C LYS A 271 -33.43 -23.12 28.86
N THR A 272 -33.77 -22.03 29.56
CA THR A 272 -34.49 -22.09 30.83
C THR A 272 -35.89 -22.70 30.69
N ILE A 273 -36.63 -22.37 29.61
CA ILE A 273 -37.95 -22.95 29.35
C ILE A 273 -37.83 -24.45 29.08
N SER A 274 -36.90 -24.86 28.20
CA SER A 274 -36.72 -26.29 27.86
C SER A 274 -36.32 -27.16 29.07
N ALA A 275 -35.56 -26.59 30.01
CA ALA A 275 -35.20 -27.27 31.26
C ALA A 275 -36.41 -27.45 32.19
N LYS A 276 -37.34 -26.49 32.23
CA LYS A 276 -38.60 -26.61 32.99
C LYS A 276 -39.55 -27.63 32.36
N THR A 277 -39.69 -27.66 31.03
CA THR A 277 -40.59 -28.63 30.35
C THR A 277 -40.12 -30.08 30.52
N LYS A 278 -38.81 -30.34 30.57
CA LYS A 278 -38.28 -31.69 30.84
C LYS A 278 -38.58 -32.20 32.26
N LYS A 279 -38.75 -31.31 33.25
CA LYS A 279 -39.10 -31.70 34.63
C LYS A 279 -40.57 -32.10 34.80
N ASN A 280 -41.45 -31.75 33.87
CA ASN A 280 -42.89 -32.07 33.91
C ASN A 280 -43.30 -33.21 32.97
N LYS A 281 -42.35 -33.91 32.33
CA LYS A 281 -42.69 -35.17 31.65
C LYS A 281 -42.97 -36.22 32.72
N VAL A 282 -44.25 -36.50 32.94
CA VAL A 282 -44.72 -37.67 33.67
C VAL A 282 -44.04 -38.89 33.03
N PRO A 283 -43.43 -39.80 33.81
CA PRO A 283 -42.84 -41.01 33.26
C PRO A 283 -43.91 -41.77 32.46
N GLU A 284 -43.65 -41.99 31.17
CA GLU A 284 -44.41 -42.94 30.37
C GLU A 284 -44.17 -44.32 30.98
N TYR A 285 -45.17 -44.84 31.70
CA TYR A 285 -45.18 -46.24 32.11
C TYR A 285 -45.32 -47.08 30.84
N ASN A 286 -44.25 -47.76 30.46
CA ASN A 286 -44.30 -48.79 29.43
C ASN A 286 -45.14 -49.96 29.97
N ILE A 287 -46.40 -50.04 29.54
CA ILE A 287 -47.23 -51.22 29.76
C ILE A 287 -46.73 -52.30 28.80
N VAL A 288 -46.00 -53.28 29.35
CA VAL A 288 -45.56 -54.48 28.62
C VAL A 288 -46.65 -55.53 28.79
N PHE A 289 -47.37 -55.83 27.71
CA PHE A 289 -48.27 -56.98 27.66
C PHE A 289 -47.45 -58.24 27.40
N TYR A 290 -47.51 -59.20 28.31
CA TYR A 290 -47.07 -60.57 28.06
C TYR A 290 -48.29 -61.37 27.59
N ASN A 291 -48.27 -61.82 26.33
CA ASN A 291 -49.18 -62.84 25.86
C ASN A 291 -48.53 -64.20 26.10
N GLU A 292 -49.24 -65.06 26.82
CA GLU A 292 -48.99 -66.50 26.93
C GLU A 292 -49.42 -67.24 25.65
#